data_AF-A0A2J7R8M1-F1
#
_entry.id   AF-A0A2J7R8M1-F1
#
_cell.length_a   1.000
_cell.length_b   1.000
_cell.length_c   1.000
_cell.angle_alpha   90.00
_cell.angle_beta   90.00
_cell.angle_gamma   90.00
#
_symmetry.space_group_name_H-M   'P 1'
#
loop_
_entity.id
_entity.type
_entity.pdbx_description
1 polymer ?
#
loop_
_entity_poly.entity_id
_entity_poly.type
_entity_poly.pdbx_seq_one_letter_code
_entity_poly.pdbx_strand_id
1 'polypeptide(L)'
;MKCCDTSRRQQREEEVKWRRTIKVGSAHQAEIPECLCNYDNVQPYENEDKLLWSPNYLSGKDTEDFLVRAQGFSAGIHTRDDEQALYLLHQCGYDTEEALRRLRMNVVPPADTLSLWSEEERENFQEGLQHYGKDFHTIQRNKVRTRSVAELVNFYYLWKKTEEHDIFANRTKLKKKKNGPLYPGFTNIMDMFLDEQESYCCYSEKWEEYF
;
A
#
# COMPACT_ATOMS: atom_id res chain seq x y z
N MET A 1 -32.88 -21.27 -34.89
CA MET A 1 -32.27 -20.80 -33.62
C MET A 1 -31.03 -19.88 -33.82
N LYS A 2 -30.98 -18.99 -34.83
CA LYS A 2 -29.80 -18.13 -35.10
C LYS A 2 -29.98 -16.62 -34.83
N CYS A 3 -31.16 -16.14 -34.42
CA CYS A 3 -31.41 -14.69 -34.27
C CYS A 3 -31.01 -14.07 -32.92
N CYS A 4 -30.80 -14.86 -31.85
CA CYS A 4 -30.53 -14.30 -30.51
C CYS A 4 -29.07 -13.85 -30.33
N ASP A 5 -28.14 -14.51 -31.03
CA ASP A 5 -26.70 -14.25 -30.92
C ASP A 5 -26.29 -12.95 -31.63
N THR A 6 -26.90 -12.66 -32.78
CA THR A 6 -26.66 -11.44 -33.57
C THR A 6 -27.09 -10.17 -32.83
N SER A 7 -28.22 -10.22 -32.12
CA SER A 7 -28.74 -9.06 -31.36
C SER A 7 -27.86 -8.72 -30.15
N ARG A 8 -27.31 -9.73 -29.48
CA ARG A 8 -26.41 -9.55 -28.32
C ARG A 8 -25.02 -9.07 -28.76
N ARG A 9 -24.60 -9.45 -29.96
CA ARG A 9 -23.33 -9.01 -30.58
C ARG A 9 -23.41 -7.57 -31.07
N GLN A 10 -24.52 -7.18 -31.71
CA GLN A 10 -24.79 -5.79 -32.09
C GLN A 10 -24.91 -4.87 -30.87
N GLN A 11 -25.59 -5.29 -29.80
CA GLN A 11 -25.62 -4.54 -28.55
C GLN A 11 -24.22 -4.35 -27.95
N ARG A 12 -23.36 -5.39 -27.94
CA ARG A 12 -21.97 -5.24 -27.49
C ARG A 12 -21.15 -4.31 -28.38
N GLU A 13 -21.35 -4.36 -29.70
CA GLU A 13 -20.63 -3.50 -30.64
C GLU A 13 -21.06 -2.04 -30.51
N GLU A 14 -22.36 -1.77 -30.35
CA GLU A 14 -22.88 -0.44 -30.01
C GLU A 14 -22.43 0.00 -28.61
N GLU A 15 -22.34 -0.93 -27.64
CA GLU A 15 -21.79 -0.65 -26.31
C GLU A 15 -20.33 -0.20 -26.35
N VAL A 16 -19.52 -0.96 -27.08
CA VAL A 16 -18.11 -0.67 -27.28
C VAL A 16 -17.92 0.63 -28.05
N LYS A 17 -18.81 0.91 -29.02
CA LYS A 17 -18.78 2.15 -29.81
C LYS A 17 -19.15 3.36 -28.96
N TRP A 18 -20.19 3.31 -28.12
CA TRP A 18 -20.55 4.44 -27.27
C TRP A 18 -19.54 4.67 -26.14
N ARG A 19 -18.91 3.61 -25.61
CA ARG A 19 -17.84 3.71 -24.60
C ARG A 19 -16.56 4.37 -25.12
N ARG A 20 -16.34 4.34 -26.44
CA ARG A 20 -15.15 4.93 -27.09
C ARG A 20 -15.45 6.28 -27.76
N THR A 21 -16.68 6.78 -27.64
CA THR A 21 -17.09 8.03 -28.28
C THR A 21 -17.41 9.07 -27.22
N ILE A 22 -16.78 10.24 -27.33
CA ILE A 22 -17.00 11.38 -26.43
C ILE A 22 -18.48 11.76 -26.47
N LYS A 23 -19.10 11.89 -25.31
CA LYS A 23 -20.51 12.28 -25.18
C LYS A 23 -20.63 13.78 -24.98
N VAL A 24 -21.57 14.39 -25.69
CA VAL A 24 -21.86 15.83 -25.67
C VAL A 24 -23.34 15.98 -25.32
N GLY A 25 -23.65 16.84 -24.35
CA GLY A 25 -24.97 17.15 -23.83
C GLY A 25 -24.92 17.50 -22.33
N SER A 26 -25.89 18.25 -21.83
CA SER A 26 -25.95 18.69 -20.42
C SER A 26 -25.87 17.56 -19.39
N ALA A 27 -26.30 16.34 -19.75
CA ALA A 27 -26.16 15.15 -18.90
C ALA A 27 -24.71 14.61 -18.80
N HIS A 28 -23.78 15.14 -19.58
CA HIS A 28 -22.39 14.67 -19.69
C HIS A 28 -21.36 15.78 -19.48
N GLN A 29 -21.71 17.05 -19.70
CA GLN A 29 -20.84 18.20 -19.46
C GLN A 29 -21.14 18.83 -18.11
N ALA A 30 -20.08 19.27 -17.43
CA ALA A 30 -20.22 20.10 -16.24
C ALA A 30 -20.78 21.47 -16.61
N GLU A 31 -21.59 22.03 -15.72
CA GLU A 31 -21.99 23.44 -15.80
C GLU A 31 -20.78 24.31 -15.47
N ILE A 32 -20.42 25.19 -16.39
CA ILE A 32 -19.30 26.12 -16.21
C ILE A 32 -19.86 27.35 -15.52
N PRO A 33 -19.38 27.71 -14.31
CA PRO A 33 -19.78 28.94 -13.66
C PRO A 33 -19.49 30.16 -14.54
N GLU A 34 -20.45 31.08 -14.65
CA GLU A 34 -20.40 32.19 -15.62
C GLU A 34 -19.33 33.25 -15.29
N CYS A 35 -18.79 33.26 -14.08
CA CYS A 35 -17.77 34.20 -13.62
C CYS A 35 -16.88 33.50 -12.57
N LEU A 36 -15.66 34.02 -12.36
CA LEU A 36 -14.97 33.86 -11.08
C LEU A 36 -15.80 34.63 -10.04
N CYS A 37 -16.81 33.98 -9.46
CA CYS A 37 -17.56 34.58 -8.37
C CYS A 37 -16.57 34.95 -7.26
N ASN A 38 -16.67 36.16 -6.72
CA ASN A 38 -16.11 36.40 -5.39
C ASN A 38 -16.78 35.36 -4.50
N TYR A 39 -15.97 34.51 -3.87
CA TYR A 39 -16.45 33.60 -2.84
C TYR A 39 -16.99 34.49 -1.71
N ASP A 40 -18.26 34.89 -1.81
CA ASP A 40 -18.92 35.74 -0.82
C ASP A 40 -19.09 34.90 0.46
N ASN A 41 -18.05 34.92 1.29
CA ASN A 41 -17.98 34.43 2.67
C ASN A 41 -18.41 32.98 2.93
N VAL A 42 -18.70 32.18 1.91
CA VAL A 42 -18.78 30.72 2.05
C VAL A 42 -17.36 30.21 1.93
N GLN A 43 -16.69 30.02 3.06
CA GLN A 43 -15.44 29.28 3.12
C GLN A 43 -15.72 27.84 2.66
N PRO A 44 -15.39 27.44 1.42
CA PRO A 44 -15.84 26.15 0.88
C PRO A 44 -15.11 24.97 1.53
N TYR A 45 -14.04 25.25 2.29
CA TYR A 45 -13.04 24.26 2.70
C TYR A 45 -12.74 24.25 4.21
N GLU A 46 -13.25 25.21 4.99
CA GLU A 46 -12.87 25.30 6.42
C GLU A 46 -13.38 24.13 7.28
N ASN A 47 -14.33 23.33 6.77
CA ASN A 47 -14.95 22.26 7.55
C ASN A 47 -14.48 20.83 7.19
N GLU A 48 -13.64 20.66 6.17
CA GLU A 48 -13.20 19.31 5.74
C GLU A 48 -11.68 19.11 5.85
N ASP A 49 -10.90 20.18 5.71
CA ASP A 49 -9.44 20.08 5.71
C ASP A 49 -8.86 20.26 7.11
N LYS A 50 -7.91 19.38 7.45
CA LYS A 50 -7.18 19.44 8.70
C LYS A 50 -5.69 19.58 8.43
N LEU A 51 -5.10 20.64 9.00
CA LEU A 51 -3.65 20.81 8.98
C LEU A 51 -2.99 19.70 9.80
N LEU A 52 -2.13 18.91 9.17
CA LEU A 52 -1.39 17.81 9.81
C LEU A 52 0.07 18.15 10.09
N TRP A 53 0.66 19.07 9.31
CA TRP A 53 2.05 19.48 9.44
C TRP A 53 2.27 20.88 8.88
N SER A 54 3.29 21.57 9.37
CA SER A 54 3.70 22.90 8.94
C SER A 54 5.22 22.99 9.03
N PRO A 55 5.92 23.31 7.92
CA PRO A 55 7.38 23.30 7.87
C PRO A 55 8.03 24.50 8.56
N ASN A 56 7.25 25.52 8.92
CA ASN A 56 7.78 26.81 9.36
C ASN A 56 8.14 26.88 10.85
N TYR A 57 7.80 25.87 11.63
CA TYR A 57 7.91 25.90 13.10
C TYR A 57 9.16 25.23 13.64
N LEU A 58 9.78 24.33 12.88
CA LEU A 58 11.01 23.63 13.27
C LEU A 58 11.99 23.57 12.09
N SER A 59 13.28 23.61 12.40
CA SER A 59 14.29 23.31 11.40
C SER A 59 14.28 21.82 11.05
N GLY A 60 14.75 21.47 9.85
CA GLY A 60 14.87 20.06 9.45
C GLY A 60 15.73 19.26 10.42
N LYS A 61 16.79 19.87 10.96
CA LYS A 61 17.70 19.24 11.93
C LYS A 61 17.03 18.93 13.27
N ASP A 62 16.22 19.87 13.79
CA ASP A 62 15.52 19.67 15.06
C ASP A 62 14.42 18.62 14.92
N THR A 63 13.79 18.55 13.74
CA THR A 63 12.80 17.51 13.41
C THR A 63 13.45 16.13 13.37
N GLU A 64 14.61 16.00 12.71
CA GLU A 64 15.37 14.74 12.65
C GLU A 64 15.84 14.31 14.05
N ASP A 65 16.40 15.22 14.85
CA ASP A 65 16.83 14.95 16.22
C ASP A 65 15.64 14.56 17.14
N PHE A 66 14.45 15.12 16.90
CA PHE A 66 13.23 14.65 17.55
C PHE A 66 12.87 13.22 17.14
N LEU A 67 12.89 12.89 15.84
CA LEU A 67 12.53 11.56 15.34
C LEU A 67 13.46 10.48 15.89
N VAL A 68 14.78 10.73 15.90
CA VAL A 68 15.76 9.82 16.50
C VAL A 68 15.46 9.56 17.97
N ARG A 69 15.12 10.60 18.73
CA ARG A 69 14.75 10.49 20.16
C ARG A 69 13.40 9.81 20.36
N ALA A 70 12.44 10.01 19.45
CA ALA A 70 11.11 9.41 19.49
C ALA A 70 11.15 7.91 19.16
N GLN A 71 12.07 7.48 18.28
CA GLN A 71 12.23 6.09 17.84
C GLN A 71 12.86 5.18 18.91
N GLY A 72 13.64 5.75 19.86
CA GLY A 72 14.42 4.98 20.82
C GLY A 72 15.40 4.02 20.14
N PHE A 73 16.13 3.18 20.89
CA PHE A 73 17.13 2.23 20.36
C PHE A 73 16.57 1.11 19.44
N SER A 74 15.36 1.26 18.89
CA SER A 74 14.72 0.29 17.99
C SER A 74 15.08 0.53 16.51
N ALA A 75 16.32 0.91 16.24
CA ALA A 75 16.87 0.93 14.89
C ALA A 75 17.27 -0.50 14.51
N GLY A 76 16.44 -1.23 13.76
CA GLY A 76 16.91 -2.54 13.32
C GLY A 76 16.11 -3.37 12.33
N ILE A 77 14.78 -3.31 12.28
CA ILE A 77 14.05 -4.36 11.53
C ILE A 77 12.94 -3.84 10.60
N HIS A 78 12.49 -2.60 10.76
CA HIS A 78 11.50 -2.01 9.86
C HIS A 78 11.71 -0.49 9.83
N THR A 79 11.79 0.14 8.66
CA THR A 79 11.63 1.59 8.55
C THR A 79 10.22 1.91 9.04
N ARG A 80 10.12 2.28 10.31
CA ARG A 80 8.85 2.54 10.96
C ARG A 80 8.26 3.82 10.41
N ASP A 81 6.94 3.89 10.38
CA ASP A 81 6.20 5.08 10.01
C ASP A 81 6.39 6.20 11.07
N ASP A 82 6.91 7.34 10.63
CA ASP A 82 7.16 8.54 11.44
C ASP A 82 5.93 9.47 11.52
N GLU A 83 4.88 9.21 10.75
CA GLU A 83 3.68 10.06 10.67
C GLU A 83 3.05 10.29 12.05
N GLN A 84 2.95 9.25 12.87
CA GLN A 84 2.35 9.35 14.20
C GLN A 84 3.17 10.24 15.15
N ALA A 85 4.51 10.18 15.05
CA ALA A 85 5.40 11.00 15.87
C ALA A 85 5.35 12.47 15.42
N LEU A 86 5.36 12.72 14.11
CA LEU A 86 5.25 14.06 13.53
C LEU A 86 3.89 14.70 13.79
N TYR A 87 2.81 13.93 13.69
CA TYR A 87 1.47 14.40 14.01
C TYR A 87 1.33 14.76 15.49
N LEU A 88 1.88 13.94 16.40
CA LEU A 88 1.91 14.28 17.82
C LEU A 88 2.72 15.55 18.09
N LEU A 89 3.85 15.73 17.40
CA LEU A 89 4.65 16.95 17.50
C LEU A 89 3.87 18.19 17.07
N HIS A 90 3.13 18.11 15.96
CA HIS A 90 2.22 19.16 15.52
C HIS A 90 1.13 19.45 16.57
N GLN A 91 0.50 18.42 17.13
CA GLN A 91 -0.50 18.58 18.20
C GLN A 91 0.06 19.22 19.48
N CYS A 92 1.36 19.07 19.74
CA CYS A 92 2.05 19.70 20.86
C CYS A 92 2.52 21.13 20.54
N GLY A 93 2.18 21.69 19.37
CA GLY A 93 2.64 23.02 18.97
C GLY A 93 4.14 23.07 18.72
N TYR A 94 4.74 21.97 18.26
CA TYR A 94 6.18 21.83 17.98
C TYR A 94 7.10 21.88 19.20
N ASP A 95 6.56 21.70 20.40
CA ASP A 95 7.35 21.44 21.61
C ASP A 95 7.84 19.99 21.61
N THR A 96 9.15 19.81 21.38
CA THR A 96 9.79 18.50 21.29
C THR A 96 9.76 17.73 22.62
N GLU A 97 9.93 18.42 23.75
CA GLU A 97 9.97 17.77 25.07
C GLU A 97 8.58 17.32 25.51
N GLU A 98 7.57 18.14 25.30
CA GLU A 98 6.18 17.78 25.59
C GLU A 98 5.69 16.65 24.67
N ALA A 99 6.06 16.69 23.38
CA ALA A 99 5.75 15.62 22.44
C ALA A 99 6.40 14.29 22.84
N LEU A 100 7.69 14.30 23.21
CA LEU A 100 8.38 13.11 23.70
C LEU A 100 7.77 12.59 25.01
N ARG A 101 7.36 13.47 25.92
CA ARG A 101 6.68 13.08 27.16
C ARG A 101 5.34 12.39 26.86
N ARG A 102 4.54 12.94 25.96
CA ARG A 102 3.26 12.34 25.53
C ARG A 102 3.47 11.02 24.80
N LEU A 103 4.49 10.91 23.97
CA LEU A 103 4.83 9.67 23.28
C LEU A 103 5.19 8.54 24.25
N ARG A 104 5.89 8.86 25.35
CA ARG A 104 6.23 7.87 26.40
C ARG A 104 5.02 7.46 27.25
N MET A 105 4.07 8.36 27.48
CA MET A 105 2.88 8.08 28.30
C MET A 105 1.78 7.38 27.49
N ASN A 106 1.58 7.80 26.24
CA ASN A 106 0.74 7.12 25.28
C ASN A 106 1.60 6.12 24.52
N VAL A 107 1.91 4.99 25.16
CA VAL A 107 2.33 3.79 24.43
C VAL A 107 1.12 3.30 23.64
N VAL A 108 0.71 4.07 22.63
CA VAL A 108 -0.01 3.53 21.49
C VAL A 108 0.94 2.45 20.99
N PRO A 109 0.54 1.17 20.99
CA PRO A 109 1.35 0.14 20.37
C PRO A 109 1.74 0.71 19.02
N PRO A 110 3.04 0.74 18.67
CA PRO A 110 3.44 1.17 17.35
C PRO A 110 2.47 0.52 16.39
N ALA A 111 1.94 1.27 15.43
CA ALA A 111 1.07 0.73 14.38
C ALA A 111 1.87 -0.18 13.45
N ASP A 112 2.77 -0.99 14.01
CA ASP A 112 3.39 -2.15 13.45
C ASP A 112 2.28 -3.15 13.22
N THR A 113 1.55 -2.87 12.15
CA THR A 113 0.35 -3.56 11.73
C THR A 113 0.68 -5.04 11.53
N LEU A 114 1.95 -5.40 11.31
CA LEU A 114 2.43 -6.78 11.27
C LEU A 114 2.45 -7.47 12.64
N SER A 115 2.79 -6.74 13.72
CA SER A 115 2.82 -7.28 15.09
C SER A 115 1.41 -7.53 15.66
N LEU A 116 0.41 -6.80 15.15
CA LEU A 116 -1.00 -6.95 15.53
C LEU A 116 -1.69 -8.21 14.96
N TRP A 117 -1.03 -8.95 14.07
CA TRP A 117 -1.57 -10.16 13.46
C TRP A 117 -1.06 -11.39 14.18
N SER A 118 -1.97 -12.28 14.58
CA SER A 118 -1.57 -13.55 15.19
C SER A 118 -0.88 -14.46 14.18
N GLU A 119 -0.05 -15.40 14.65
CA GLU A 119 0.59 -16.40 13.79
C GLU A 119 -0.44 -17.16 12.95
N GLU A 120 -1.58 -17.52 13.55
CA GLU A 120 -2.71 -18.14 12.86
C GLU A 120 -3.29 -17.25 11.74
N GLU A 121 -3.46 -15.94 11.97
CA GLU A 121 -3.95 -15.01 10.94
C GLU A 121 -2.94 -14.88 9.78
N ARG A 122 -1.64 -14.90 10.08
CA ARG A 122 -0.55 -14.84 9.09
C ARG A 122 -0.50 -16.10 8.23
N GLU A 123 -0.60 -17.27 8.85
CA GLU A 123 -0.65 -18.55 8.14
C GLU A 123 -1.89 -18.66 7.23
N ASN A 124 -3.07 -18.31 7.77
CA ASN A 124 -4.32 -18.30 7.01
C ASN A 124 -4.26 -17.34 5.81
N PHE A 125 -3.60 -16.19 5.98
CA PHE A 125 -3.37 -15.24 4.89
C PHE A 125 -2.45 -15.83 3.80
N GLN A 126 -1.33 -16.46 4.16
CA GLN A 126 -0.42 -17.09 3.21
C GLN A 126 -1.07 -18.24 2.45
N GLU A 127 -1.85 -19.08 3.14
CA GLU A 127 -2.61 -20.17 2.53
C GLU A 127 -3.67 -19.60 1.57
N GLY A 128 -4.39 -18.57 2.00
CA GLY A 128 -5.35 -17.84 1.18
C GLY A 128 -4.73 -17.27 -0.10
N LEU A 129 -3.56 -16.65 0.01
CA LEU A 129 -2.82 -16.10 -1.14
C LEU A 129 -2.36 -17.20 -2.10
N GLN A 130 -2.01 -18.38 -1.59
CA GLN A 130 -1.64 -19.54 -2.40
C GLN A 130 -2.84 -20.16 -3.14
N HIS A 131 -4.01 -20.27 -2.50
CA HIS A 131 -5.19 -20.92 -3.11
C HIS A 131 -6.02 -19.97 -3.98
N TYR A 132 -6.19 -18.72 -3.57
CA TYR A 132 -7.10 -17.76 -4.21
C TYR A 132 -6.37 -16.63 -4.95
N GLY A 133 -5.04 -16.55 -4.85
CA GLY A 133 -4.27 -15.45 -5.44
C GLY A 133 -4.54 -14.13 -4.72
N LYS A 134 -4.57 -13.00 -5.44
CA LYS A 134 -4.75 -11.65 -4.85
C LYS A 134 -6.22 -11.24 -4.69
N ASP A 135 -7.15 -12.19 -4.66
CA ASP A 135 -8.55 -11.90 -4.37
C ASP A 135 -8.77 -11.80 -2.85
N PHE A 136 -8.53 -10.59 -2.32
CA PHE A 136 -8.63 -10.32 -0.89
C PHE A 136 -10.05 -10.48 -0.34
N HIS A 137 -11.09 -10.31 -1.16
CA HIS A 137 -12.47 -10.54 -0.72
C HIS A 137 -12.72 -12.03 -0.46
N THR A 138 -12.22 -12.89 -1.35
CA THR A 138 -12.35 -14.34 -1.20
C THR A 138 -11.51 -14.85 -0.03
N ILE A 139 -10.29 -14.33 0.14
CA ILE A 139 -9.42 -14.67 1.28
C ILE A 139 -10.07 -14.27 2.62
N GLN A 140 -10.61 -13.05 2.71
CA GLN A 140 -11.27 -12.56 3.92
C GLN A 140 -12.47 -13.44 4.31
N ARG A 141 -13.32 -13.81 3.35
CA ARG A 141 -14.50 -14.65 3.62
C ARG A 141 -14.16 -16.08 4.01
N ASN A 142 -13.08 -16.63 3.49
CA ASN A 142 -12.78 -18.06 3.63
C ASN A 142 -11.70 -18.39 4.66
N LYS A 143 -10.74 -17.49 4.89
CA LYS A 143 -9.54 -17.75 5.69
C LYS A 143 -9.33 -16.75 6.82
N VAL A 144 -9.61 -15.46 6.61
CA VAL A 144 -9.34 -14.40 7.60
C VAL A 144 -10.60 -13.57 7.90
N ARG A 145 -11.60 -14.21 8.53
CA ARG A 145 -12.92 -13.59 8.78
C ARG A 145 -12.91 -12.52 9.87
N THR A 146 -11.90 -12.52 10.72
CA THR A 146 -11.71 -11.58 11.84
C THR A 146 -11.25 -10.20 11.39
N ARG A 147 -10.82 -10.07 10.13
CA ARG A 147 -10.25 -8.83 9.57
C ARG A 147 -11.06 -8.31 8.39
N SER A 148 -10.95 -7.02 8.16
CA SER A 148 -11.50 -6.33 7.00
C SER A 148 -10.59 -6.49 5.77
N VAL A 149 -11.16 -6.32 4.59
CA VAL A 149 -10.40 -6.35 3.33
C VAL A 149 -9.32 -5.27 3.29
N ALA A 150 -9.60 -4.09 3.86
CA ALA A 150 -8.63 -3.01 3.97
C ALA A 150 -7.41 -3.41 4.81
N GLU A 151 -7.63 -4.07 5.95
CA GLU A 151 -6.54 -4.60 6.78
C GLU A 151 -5.74 -5.68 6.05
N LEU A 152 -6.40 -6.58 5.31
CA LEU A 152 -5.70 -7.60 4.49
C LEU A 152 -4.81 -6.96 3.41
N VAL A 153 -5.30 -5.91 2.74
CA VAL A 153 -4.55 -5.20 1.71
C VAL A 153 -3.35 -4.47 2.33
N ASN A 154 -3.56 -3.79 3.47
CA ASN A 154 -2.46 -3.14 4.19
C ASN A 154 -1.41 -4.17 4.62
N PHE A 155 -1.86 -5.27 5.24
CA PHE A 155 -1.01 -6.38 5.65
C PHE A 155 -0.24 -6.99 4.47
N TYR A 156 -0.87 -7.15 3.30
CA TYR A 156 -0.20 -7.65 2.09
C TYR A 156 1.02 -6.80 1.69
N TYR A 157 0.88 -5.48 1.68
CA TYR A 157 1.97 -4.58 1.28
C TYR A 157 3.10 -4.54 2.30
N LEU A 158 2.78 -4.63 3.60
CA LEU A 158 3.77 -4.72 4.67
C LEU A 158 4.48 -6.08 4.67
N TRP A 159 3.72 -7.18 4.56
CA TRP A 159 4.24 -8.55 4.51
C TRP A 159 5.20 -8.76 3.34
N LYS A 160 4.93 -8.13 2.19
CA LYS A 160 5.79 -8.22 1.01
C LYS A 160 7.20 -7.63 1.24
N LYS A 161 7.40 -6.84 2.30
CA LYS A 161 8.70 -6.29 2.72
C LYS A 161 9.40 -7.14 3.79
N THR A 162 8.82 -8.25 4.23
CA THR A 162 9.45 -9.11 5.26
C THR A 162 10.26 -10.23 4.63
N GLU A 163 11.29 -10.70 5.33
CA GLU A 163 12.09 -11.88 4.92
C GLU A 163 11.21 -13.12 4.70
N GLU A 164 10.08 -13.23 5.42
CA GLU A 164 9.16 -14.36 5.28
C GLU A 164 8.46 -14.38 3.92
N HIS A 165 8.21 -13.21 3.30
CA HIS A 165 7.75 -13.15 1.92
C HIS A 165 8.80 -13.71 0.98
N ASP A 166 10.08 -13.38 1.16
CA ASP A 166 11.15 -13.85 0.28
C ASP A 166 11.30 -15.37 0.39
N ILE A 167 11.22 -15.91 1.62
CA ILE A 167 11.16 -17.35 1.86
C ILE A 167 9.91 -17.98 1.22
N PHE A 168 8.74 -17.35 1.33
CA PHE A 168 7.49 -17.84 0.74
C PHE A 168 7.53 -17.83 -0.80
N ALA A 169 8.05 -16.76 -1.40
CA ALA A 169 8.23 -16.60 -2.84
C ALA A 169 9.19 -17.67 -3.36
N ASN A 170 10.33 -17.85 -2.68
CA ASN A 170 11.32 -18.88 -3.01
C ASN A 170 10.73 -20.29 -2.86
N ARG A 171 9.99 -20.58 -1.78
CA ARG A 171 9.32 -21.87 -1.56
C ARG A 171 8.25 -22.17 -2.62
N THR A 172 7.48 -21.17 -3.02
CA THR A 172 6.44 -21.31 -4.07
C THR A 172 7.08 -21.51 -5.45
N LYS A 173 8.21 -20.86 -5.73
CA LYS A 173 9.01 -21.08 -6.96
C LYS A 173 9.65 -22.48 -6.96
N LEU A 174 10.22 -22.93 -5.84
CA LEU A 174 10.80 -24.27 -5.67
C LEU A 174 9.77 -25.40 -5.85
N LYS A 175 8.54 -25.24 -5.34
CA LYS A 175 7.44 -26.20 -5.56
C LYS A 175 7.06 -26.33 -7.04
N LYS A 176 7.15 -25.24 -7.81
CA LYS A 176 6.97 -25.27 -9.28
C LYS A 176 8.15 -25.95 -9.99
N LYS A 177 9.38 -25.77 -9.51
CA LYS A 177 10.61 -26.41 -10.06
C LYS A 177 10.70 -27.90 -9.71
N LYS A 178 10.19 -28.35 -8.56
CA LYS A 178 10.12 -29.78 -8.16
C LYS A 178 9.06 -30.59 -8.92
N ASN A 179 8.05 -29.92 -9.47
CA ASN A 179 7.03 -30.52 -10.33
C ASN A 179 7.28 -30.27 -11.83
N GLY A 180 8.37 -29.59 -12.18
CA GLY A 180 8.82 -29.37 -13.57
C GLY A 180 9.84 -30.43 -14.00
N PRO A 181 10.11 -30.59 -15.31
CA PRO A 181 11.04 -31.60 -15.79
C PRO A 181 12.45 -31.29 -15.26
N LEU A 182 13.00 -32.20 -14.46
CA LEU A 182 14.41 -32.14 -14.05
C LEU A 182 15.29 -32.30 -15.29
N TYR A 183 15.91 -31.23 -15.75
CA TYR A 183 17.04 -31.31 -16.67
C TYR A 183 18.33 -31.48 -15.85
N PRO A 184 19.11 -32.56 -16.04
CA PRO A 184 20.36 -32.76 -15.33
C PRO A 184 21.48 -31.95 -16.01
N GLY A 185 22.04 -30.97 -15.29
CA GLY A 185 23.36 -30.41 -15.62
C GLY A 185 23.42 -28.89 -15.77
N PHE A 186 24.35 -28.29 -15.02
CA PHE A 186 24.97 -26.96 -15.17
C PHE A 186 24.09 -25.69 -15.08
N THR A 187 22.85 -25.69 -15.56
CA THR A 187 22.00 -24.48 -15.58
C THR A 187 21.48 -24.07 -14.21
N ASN A 188 21.39 -25.01 -13.26
CA ASN A 188 20.88 -24.71 -11.92
C ASN A 188 21.83 -23.83 -11.08
N ILE A 189 23.12 -23.80 -11.43
CA ILE A 189 24.12 -22.96 -10.75
C ILE A 189 24.14 -21.55 -11.36
N MET A 190 24.02 -21.43 -12.68
CA MET A 190 23.88 -20.15 -13.37
C MET A 190 22.56 -19.44 -13.04
N ASP A 191 21.44 -20.17 -12.93
CA ASP A 191 20.15 -19.63 -12.46
C ASP A 191 20.25 -19.06 -11.04
N MET A 192 20.90 -19.78 -10.11
CA MET A 192 21.10 -19.28 -8.74
C MET A 192 21.91 -17.98 -8.70
N PHE A 193 22.97 -17.89 -9.51
CA PHE A 193 23.86 -16.72 -9.55
C PHE A 193 23.20 -15.50 -10.19
N LEU A 194 22.38 -15.70 -11.23
CA LEU A 194 21.61 -14.63 -11.87
C LEU A 194 20.48 -14.13 -10.94
N ASP A 195 19.82 -15.03 -10.20
CA ASP A 195 18.78 -14.68 -9.24
C ASP A 195 19.35 -13.95 -8.01
N GLU A 196 20.58 -14.30 -7.56
CA GLU A 196 21.26 -13.60 -6.47
C GLU A 196 21.65 -12.17 -6.89
N GLN A 197 22.04 -11.93 -8.15
CA GLN A 197 22.26 -10.56 -8.65
C GLN A 197 20.94 -9.77 -8.83
N GLU A 198 19.86 -10.37 -9.34
CA GLU A 198 18.59 -9.66 -9.54
C GLU A 198 17.90 -9.29 -8.22
N SER A 199 18.03 -10.12 -7.19
CA SER A 199 17.40 -9.85 -5.89
C SER A 199 18.04 -8.65 -5.16
N TYR A 200 19.35 -8.43 -5.32
CA TYR A 200 20.01 -7.21 -4.84
C TYR A 200 19.80 -6.02 -5.78
N CYS A 201 19.72 -6.25 -7.10
CA CYS A 201 19.56 -5.18 -8.08
C CYS A 201 18.17 -4.52 -8.03
N CYS A 202 17.12 -5.28 -7.70
CA CYS A 202 15.75 -4.75 -7.59
C CYS A 202 15.58 -3.71 -6.45
N TYR A 203 16.52 -3.66 -5.49
CA TYR A 203 16.53 -2.64 -4.44
C TYR A 203 17.36 -1.40 -4.79
N SER A 204 18.21 -1.42 -5.82
CA SER A 204 19.16 -0.33 -6.09
C SER A 204 18.82 0.54 -7.31
N GLU A 205 18.21 0.03 -8.37
CA GLU A 205 18.19 0.75 -9.67
C GLU A 205 16.87 1.43 -10.06
N LYS A 206 15.90 1.58 -9.14
CA LYS A 206 14.61 2.23 -9.46
C LYS A 206 14.28 3.52 -8.70
N TRP A 207 15.18 3.99 -7.86
CA TRP A 207 14.96 5.21 -7.07
C TRP A 207 15.67 6.46 -7.62
N GLU A 208 16.61 6.32 -8.55
CA GLU A 208 17.30 7.48 -9.17
C GLU A 208 16.62 8.02 -10.44
N GLU A 209 15.58 7.37 -10.96
CA GLU A 209 14.89 7.83 -12.19
C GLU A 209 13.59 8.61 -11.95
N TYR A 210 13.30 8.95 -10.69
CA TYR A 210 12.16 9.78 -10.29
C TYR A 210 12.53 10.94 -9.35
N PHE A 211 13.76 11.44 -9.46
CA PHE A 211 14.16 12.78 -9.01
C PHE A 211 15.04 13.47 -10.05
#